data_AF-A0A0F9PJW5-F1
#
_entry.id   AF-A0A0F9PJW5-F1
#
_cell.length_a   1.000
_cell.length_b   1.000
_cell.length_c   1.000
_cell.angle_alpha   90.00
_cell.angle_beta   90.00
_cell.angle_gamma   90.00
#
_symmetry.space_group_name_H-M   'P 1'
#
loop_
_entity.id
_entity.type
_entity.pdbx_description
1 polymer ?
#
loop_
_entity_poly.entity_id
_entity_poly.type
_entity_poly.pdbx_seq_one_letter_code
_entity_poly.pdbx_strand_id
1 'polypeptide(L)'
;DEAFRGLSSKASQSKINKGIVEAMMEVGQRNLIIFIVLPTFFLLEIYAAVLRSNTLFHIYKDPKSGSRKFRIYNFKEKSLLYRVGKKKGFDYGYPRVRIRGSFYSVFPLDQKEYNKKKLETFMGVKKREEEPEKNYIRYTKMLLAFKEQTKLSESKVSKALKSYEVEVAPATVGIICREVRKNLPPTNI
;
A
#
# COMPACT_ATOMS: atom_id res chain seq x y z
N ASP A 1 6.83 11.25 1.17
CA ASP A 1 5.36 11.34 1.03
C ASP A 1 4.76 10.09 0.38
N GLU A 2 5.40 9.52 -0.65
CA GLU A 2 4.92 8.30 -1.34
C GLU A 2 4.73 7.06 -0.45
N ALA A 3 5.51 6.87 0.61
CA ALA A 3 5.30 5.72 1.48
C ALA A 3 4.67 5.99 2.84
N PHE A 4 4.30 7.23 3.15
CA PHE A 4 3.52 7.49 4.37
C PHE A 4 2.11 6.88 4.27
N ARG A 5 1.57 6.78 3.05
CA ARG A 5 0.21 6.26 2.79
C ARG A 5 0.06 4.74 2.93
N GLY A 6 1.13 3.97 2.70
CA GLY A 6 1.12 2.51 2.88
C GLY A 6 1.54 2.03 4.29
N LEU A 7 1.94 2.95 5.17
CA LEU A 7 2.57 2.66 6.46
C LEU A 7 1.64 2.90 7.67
N SER A 8 0.40 3.33 7.46
CA SER A 8 -0.44 3.90 8.52
C SER A 8 -1.10 2.90 9.49
N SER A 9 -0.86 1.59 9.36
CA SER A 9 -1.21 0.65 10.44
C SER A 9 -0.22 -0.49 10.58
N LYS A 10 0.17 -0.84 11.81
CA LYS A 10 1.03 -2.01 12.09
C LYS A 10 0.47 -3.31 11.48
N ALA A 11 -0.86 -3.43 11.36
CA ALA A 11 -1.54 -4.56 10.73
C ALA A 11 -1.48 -4.53 9.19
N SER A 12 -1.54 -3.35 8.55
CA SER A 12 -1.28 -3.24 7.11
C SER A 12 0.18 -3.56 6.78
N GLN A 13 1.09 -3.18 7.67
CA GLN A 13 2.52 -3.41 7.50
C GLN A 13 2.88 -4.90 7.55
N SER A 14 2.20 -5.71 8.36
CA SER A 14 2.41 -7.16 8.39
C SER A 14 1.91 -7.85 7.12
N LYS A 15 0.74 -7.47 6.58
CA LYS A 15 0.23 -7.99 5.31
C LYS A 15 1.13 -7.61 4.13
N ILE A 16 1.59 -6.36 4.09
CA ILE A 16 2.51 -5.86 3.06
C ILE A 16 3.86 -6.58 3.16
N ASN A 17 4.41 -6.74 4.36
CA ASN A 17 5.66 -7.48 4.56
C ASN A 17 5.54 -8.93 4.10
N LYS A 18 4.43 -9.61 4.40
CA LYS A 18 4.18 -10.98 3.94
C LYS A 18 4.15 -11.05 2.40
N GLY A 19 3.42 -10.15 1.74
CA GLY A 19 3.38 -10.09 0.28
C GLY A 19 4.74 -9.78 -0.35
N ILE A 20 5.56 -8.94 0.29
CA ILE A 20 6.94 -8.66 -0.16
C ILE A 20 7.79 -9.93 -0.06
N VAL A 21 7.68 -10.69 1.03
CA VAL A 21 8.43 -11.94 1.22
C VAL A 21 8.02 -12.98 0.18
N GLU A 22 6.72 -13.16 -0.07
CA GLU A 22 6.20 -14.07 -1.10
C GLU A 22 6.70 -13.68 -2.50
N ALA A 23 6.60 -12.40 -2.86
CA ALA A 23 7.13 -11.90 -4.13
C ALA A 23 8.65 -12.16 -4.25
N MET A 24 9.42 -11.93 -3.19
CA MET A 24 10.86 -12.20 -3.19
C MET A 24 11.21 -13.70 -3.30
N MET A 25 10.32 -14.60 -2.87
CA MET A 25 10.50 -16.03 -3.06
C MET A 25 10.32 -16.41 -4.54
N GLU A 26 9.29 -15.89 -5.21
CA GLU A 26 9.03 -16.14 -6.63
C GLU A 26 10.10 -15.55 -7.56
N VAL A 27 10.65 -14.39 -7.20
CA VAL A 27 11.70 -13.70 -7.98
C VAL A 27 12.93 -14.57 -8.21
N GLY A 28 13.32 -15.36 -7.21
CA GLY A 28 14.48 -16.26 -7.32
C GLY A 28 14.30 -17.32 -8.41
N GLN A 29 13.07 -17.72 -8.72
CA GLN A 29 12.77 -18.69 -9.78
C GLN A 29 12.71 -18.05 -11.17
N ARG A 30 12.33 -16.77 -11.26
CA ARG A 30 12.04 -16.08 -12.53
C ARG A 30 13.17 -15.17 -13.03
N ASN A 31 14.32 -15.15 -12.35
CA ASN A 31 15.46 -14.29 -12.66
C ASN A 31 15.08 -12.80 -12.83
N LEU A 32 14.16 -12.31 -11.97
CA LEU A 32 13.67 -10.93 -12.04
C LEU A 32 14.56 -10.00 -11.21
N ILE A 33 14.76 -8.78 -11.69
CA ILE A 33 15.39 -7.70 -10.92
C ILE A 33 14.29 -6.81 -10.37
N ILE A 34 14.20 -6.71 -9.04
CA ILE A 34 13.22 -5.86 -8.35
C ILE A 34 13.89 -4.67 -7.69
N PHE A 35 13.30 -3.49 -7.91
CA PHE A 35 13.57 -2.29 -7.14
C PHE A 35 12.41 -2.03 -6.17
N ILE A 36 12.71 -1.95 -4.88
CA ILE A 36 11.71 -1.59 -3.87
C ILE A 36 12.02 -0.18 -3.38
N VAL A 37 11.10 0.75 -3.65
CA VAL A 37 11.25 2.17 -3.32
C VAL A 37 10.42 2.49 -2.08
N LEU A 38 11.10 2.92 -1.02
CA LEU A 38 10.51 3.22 0.28
C LEU A 38 11.31 4.35 0.98
N PRO A 39 10.72 5.07 1.94
CA PRO A 39 11.34 6.23 2.57
C PRO A 39 12.40 5.78 3.57
N THR A 40 12.24 4.57 4.10
CA THR A 40 13.22 3.96 5.00
C THR A 40 13.18 2.44 4.92
N PHE A 41 14.33 1.83 4.62
CA PHE A 41 14.44 0.36 4.51
C PHE A 41 14.45 -0.35 5.86
N PHE A 42 14.57 0.39 6.97
CA PHE A 42 14.53 -0.16 8.32
C PHE A 42 13.15 -0.74 8.71
N LEU A 43 12.10 -0.34 7.99
CA LEU A 43 10.73 -0.82 8.17
C LEU A 43 10.49 -2.19 7.55
N LEU A 44 11.33 -2.60 6.59
CA LEU A 44 11.31 -3.95 6.07
C LEU A 44 11.79 -4.93 7.14
N GLU A 45 11.31 -6.16 7.10
CA GLU A 45 11.88 -7.25 7.88
C GLU A 45 13.28 -7.61 7.39
N ILE A 46 14.09 -8.21 8.27
CA ILE A 46 15.50 -8.53 7.98
C ILE A 46 15.66 -9.40 6.72
N TYR A 47 14.69 -10.27 6.47
CA TYR A 47 14.68 -11.12 5.28
C TYR A 47 14.68 -10.29 4.00
N ALA A 48 13.76 -9.33 3.88
CA ALA A 48 13.65 -8.45 2.72
C ALA A 48 14.76 -7.39 2.68
N ALA A 49 15.03 -6.76 3.83
CA ALA A 49 15.96 -5.65 3.95
C ALA A 49 17.42 -6.06 3.72
N VAL A 50 17.78 -7.29 4.13
CA VAL A 50 19.16 -7.77 4.15
C VAL A 50 19.32 -9.01 3.30
N LEU A 51 18.63 -10.10 3.63
CA LEU A 51 18.93 -11.44 3.10
C LEU A 51 18.57 -11.61 1.61
N ARG A 52 17.50 -10.99 1.14
CA ARG A 52 16.99 -11.10 -0.23
C ARG A 52 17.22 -9.87 -1.10
N SER A 53 17.99 -8.90 -0.63
CA SER A 53 18.36 -7.72 -1.44
C SER A 53 19.88 -7.57 -1.52
N ASN A 54 20.38 -7.14 -2.67
CA ASN A 54 21.83 -7.06 -2.91
C ASN A 54 22.42 -5.71 -2.50
N THR A 55 21.71 -4.63 -2.82
CA THR A 55 22.22 -3.24 -2.71
C THR A 55 21.13 -2.32 -2.17
N LEU A 56 21.52 -1.29 -1.44
CA LEU A 56 20.64 -0.20 -1.02
C LEU A 56 21.13 1.13 -1.61
N PHE A 57 20.22 1.83 -2.27
CA PHE A 57 20.40 3.21 -2.72
C PHE A 57 19.71 4.14 -1.75
N HIS A 58 20.47 4.86 -0.94
CA HIS A 58 19.92 5.84 -0.01
C HIS A 58 20.04 7.24 -0.59
N ILE A 59 18.91 7.83 -0.92
CA ILE A 59 18.80 9.18 -1.47
C ILE A 59 18.26 10.10 -0.38
N TYR A 60 18.98 11.17 -0.08
CA TYR A 60 18.61 12.11 0.98
C TYR A 60 18.83 13.56 0.56
N LYS A 61 18.09 14.47 1.21
CA LYS A 61 18.34 15.92 1.09
C LYS A 61 19.39 16.29 2.14
N ASP A 62 20.46 16.93 1.72
CA ASP A 62 21.41 17.50 2.66
C ASP A 62 20.73 18.67 3.40
N PRO A 63 20.61 18.63 4.73
CA PRO A 63 19.94 19.70 5.48
C PRO A 63 20.67 21.05 5.37
N LYS A 64 21.99 21.04 5.11
CA LYS A 64 22.78 22.27 5.02
C LYS A 64 22.68 22.93 3.65
N SER A 65 22.92 22.16 2.59
CA SER A 65 22.93 22.69 1.22
C SER A 65 21.57 22.64 0.52
N GLY A 66 20.62 21.88 1.05
CA GLY A 66 19.36 21.59 0.38
C GLY A 66 19.48 20.67 -0.84
N SER A 67 20.70 20.35 -1.28
CA SER A 67 20.97 19.49 -2.44
C SER A 67 20.68 18.03 -2.16
N ARG A 68 20.25 17.30 -3.20
CA ARG A 68 20.07 15.84 -3.12
C ARG A 68 21.43 15.14 -3.22
N LYS A 69 21.67 14.22 -2.30
CA LYS A 69 22.86 13.38 -2.24
C LYS A 69 22.46 11.92 -2.19
N PHE A 70 23.39 11.04 -2.56
CA PHE A 70 23.20 9.61 -2.48
C PHE A 70 24.34 8.90 -1.75
N ARG A 71 24.01 7.75 -1.19
CA ARG A 71 24.94 6.74 -0.66
C ARG A 71 24.50 5.39 -1.20
N ILE A 72 25.45 4.59 -1.66
CA ILE A 72 25.17 3.22 -2.10
C ILE A 72 25.85 2.28 -1.11
N TYR A 73 25.03 1.40 -0.53
CA TYR A 73 25.48 0.39 0.41
C TYR A 73 25.45 -0.96 -0.30
N ASN A 74 26.59 -1.63 -0.37
CA ASN A 74 26.65 -3.02 -0.79
C ASN A 74 26.03 -3.95 0.27
N PHE A 75 25.95 -5.25 -0.02
CA PHE A 75 25.36 -6.23 0.88
C PHE A 75 25.91 -6.18 2.32
N LYS A 76 27.24 -6.12 2.48
CA LYS A 76 27.90 -6.09 3.80
C LYS A 76 27.60 -4.79 4.54
N GLU A 77 27.77 -3.66 3.86
CA GLU A 77 27.54 -2.33 4.41
C GLU A 77 26.07 -2.16 4.85
N LYS A 78 25.13 -2.59 4.01
CA LYS A 78 23.69 -2.54 4.28
C LYS A 78 23.30 -3.48 5.43
N SER A 79 23.89 -4.68 5.51
CA SER A 79 23.64 -5.61 6.62
C SER A 79 24.05 -5.00 7.96
N LEU A 80 25.18 -4.28 7.99
CA LEU A 80 25.65 -3.59 9.17
C LEU A 80 24.79 -2.35 9.47
N LEU A 81 24.46 -1.57 8.44
CA LEU A 81 23.57 -0.42 8.50
C LEU A 81 22.23 -0.82 9.14
N TYR A 82 21.59 -1.90 8.66
CA TYR A 82 20.30 -2.34 9.16
C TYR A 82 20.34 -2.62 10.66
N ARG A 83 21.37 -3.32 11.14
CA ARG A 83 21.52 -3.67 12.56
C ARG A 83 21.80 -2.45 13.44
N VAL A 84 22.71 -1.57 13.02
CA VAL A 84 23.14 -0.41 13.83
C VAL A 84 22.14 0.74 13.70
N GLY A 85 21.78 1.10 12.48
CA GLY A 85 20.87 2.19 12.16
C GLY A 85 19.47 1.99 12.72
N LYS A 86 18.95 0.75 12.69
CA LYS A 86 17.64 0.44 13.29
C LYS A 86 17.64 0.64 14.81
N LYS A 87 18.71 0.22 15.51
CA LYS A 87 18.86 0.45 16.95
C LYS A 87 18.98 1.94 17.30
N LYS A 88 19.55 2.74 16.40
CA LYS A 88 19.73 4.19 16.57
C LYS A 88 18.55 5.04 16.08
N GLY A 89 17.37 4.45 15.87
CA GLY A 89 16.19 5.20 15.43
C GLY A 89 16.23 5.60 13.95
N PHE A 90 16.62 4.67 13.08
CA PHE A 90 16.70 4.84 11.62
C PHE A 90 17.84 5.75 11.13
N ASP A 91 18.98 5.67 11.80
CA ASP A 91 20.19 6.40 11.41
C ASP A 91 20.91 5.74 10.22
N TYR A 92 21.29 6.56 9.22
CA TYR A 92 22.07 6.15 8.06
C TYR A 92 23.56 6.51 8.14
N GLY A 93 24.03 6.99 9.29
CA GLY A 93 25.39 7.51 9.50
C GLY A 93 26.49 6.46 9.47
N TYR A 94 26.18 5.18 9.77
CA TYR A 94 27.15 4.09 9.86
C TYR A 94 26.63 2.79 9.24
N PRO A 95 27.42 2.07 8.43
CA PRO A 95 28.83 2.29 8.13
C PRO A 95 29.07 3.43 7.14
N ARG A 96 30.31 3.93 7.13
CA ARG A 96 30.75 4.83 6.05
C ARG A 96 30.85 4.02 4.76
N VAL A 97 30.25 4.55 3.70
CA VAL A 97 30.27 3.93 2.37
C VAL A 97 31.33 4.56 1.49
N ARG A 98 31.90 3.74 0.60
CA ARG A 98 32.82 4.22 -0.44
C ARG A 98 32.10 5.01 -1.52
N ILE A 99 30.91 4.53 -1.94
CA ILE A 99 30.16 5.12 -3.05
C ILE A 99 29.14 6.11 -2.50
N ARG A 100 29.41 7.40 -2.71
CA ARG A 100 28.56 8.52 -2.32
C ARG A 100 28.76 9.69 -3.28
N GLY A 101 27.75 10.52 -3.44
CA GLY A 101 27.84 11.68 -4.33
C GLY A 101 26.63 12.59 -4.27
N SER A 102 26.62 13.57 -5.17
CA SER A 102 25.51 14.49 -5.41
C SER A 102 24.87 14.16 -6.76
N PHE A 103 23.58 14.45 -6.90
CA PHE A 103 22.93 14.36 -8.20
C PHE A 103 23.28 15.57 -9.08
N TYR A 104 23.35 15.34 -10.39
CA TYR A 104 23.45 16.42 -11.36
C TYR A 104 22.15 17.23 -11.40
N SER A 105 22.24 18.51 -11.74
CA SER A 105 21.08 19.42 -11.87
C SER A 105 20.23 19.15 -13.11
N VAL A 106 20.74 18.39 -14.07
CA VAL A 106 20.06 18.09 -15.33
C VAL A 106 19.03 16.99 -15.10
N PHE A 107 17.75 17.31 -15.35
CA PHE A 107 16.69 16.32 -15.37
C PHE A 107 16.69 15.63 -16.74
N PRO A 108 16.86 14.30 -16.81
CA PRO A 108 17.12 13.60 -18.08
C PRO A 108 15.86 13.38 -18.94
N LEU A 109 14.69 13.83 -18.50
CA LEU A 109 13.40 13.61 -19.16
C LEU A 109 12.70 14.95 -19.39
N ASP A 110 11.64 14.97 -20.21
CA ASP A 110 10.74 16.13 -20.23
C ASP A 110 10.06 16.26 -18.86
N GLN A 111 10.42 17.31 -18.13
CA GLN A 111 9.91 17.59 -16.79
C GLN A 111 8.40 17.80 -16.79
N LYS A 112 7.83 18.42 -17.84
CA LYS A 112 6.39 18.68 -17.93
C LYS A 112 5.62 17.37 -18.10
N GLU A 113 6.06 16.53 -19.04
CA GLU A 113 5.43 15.24 -19.28
C GLU A 113 5.54 14.32 -18.05
N TYR A 114 6.71 14.27 -17.41
CA TYR A 114 6.93 13.51 -16.19
C TYR A 114 5.99 13.95 -15.06
N ASN A 115 5.88 15.26 -14.83
CA ASN A 115 5.01 15.80 -13.78
C ASN A 115 3.53 15.51 -14.06
N LYS A 116 3.10 15.57 -15.33
CA LYS A 116 1.74 15.20 -15.74
C LYS A 116 1.44 13.73 -15.43
N LYS A 117 2.28 12.80 -15.90
CA LYS A 117 2.13 11.35 -15.62
C LYS A 117 2.13 11.05 -14.12
N LYS A 118 2.98 11.74 -13.36
CA LYS A 118 3.04 11.61 -11.90
C LYS A 118 1.71 12.01 -11.26
N LEU A 119 1.14 13.14 -11.66
CA LEU A 119 -0.12 13.65 -11.13
C LEU A 119 -1.31 12.75 -11.52
N GLU A 120 -1.37 12.28 -12.76
CA GLU A 120 -2.37 11.32 -13.23
C GLU A 120 -2.34 10.00 -12.43
N THR A 121 -1.14 9.47 -12.18
CA THR A 121 -0.97 8.27 -11.36
C THR A 121 -1.52 8.48 -9.96
N PHE A 122 -1.26 9.63 -9.33
CA PHE A 122 -1.81 9.94 -8.00
C PHE A 122 -3.34 10.01 -7.99
N MET A 123 -3.95 10.57 -9.02
CA MET A 123 -5.41 10.59 -9.14
C MET A 123 -5.98 9.19 -9.36
N GLY A 124 -5.33 8.36 -10.17
CA GLY A 124 -5.75 6.97 -10.41
C GLY A 124 -5.70 6.10 -9.16
N VAL A 125 -4.68 6.26 -8.32
CA VAL A 125 -4.56 5.53 -7.04
C VAL A 125 -5.69 5.91 -6.08
N LYS A 126 -5.99 7.21 -5.93
CA LYS A 126 -7.13 7.65 -5.10
C LYS A 126 -8.45 7.03 -5.54
N LYS A 127 -8.70 6.99 -6.86
CA LYS A 127 -9.91 6.36 -7.41
C LYS A 127 -9.99 4.88 -7.05
N ARG A 128 -8.89 4.13 -7.14
CA ARG A 128 -8.85 2.70 -6.77
C ARG A 128 -9.05 2.45 -5.28
N GLU A 129 -8.58 3.33 -4.40
CA GLU A 129 -8.81 3.22 -2.95
C GLU A 129 -10.28 3.50 -2.59
N GLU A 130 -10.93 4.42 -3.31
CA GLU A 130 -12.36 4.72 -3.14
C GLU A 130 -13.29 3.65 -3.75
N GLU A 131 -12.83 2.91 -4.77
CA GLU A 131 -13.62 1.87 -5.44
C GLU A 131 -14.16 0.75 -4.53
N PRO A 132 -13.39 0.12 -3.62
CA PRO A 132 -13.93 -0.90 -2.72
C PRO A 132 -15.01 -0.34 -1.79
N GLU A 133 -14.88 0.91 -1.34
CA GLU A 133 -15.88 1.58 -0.51
C GLU A 133 -17.15 1.88 -1.32
N LYS A 134 -17.01 2.39 -2.55
CA LYS A 134 -18.13 2.60 -3.48
C LYS A 134 -18.84 1.29 -3.84
N ASN A 135 -18.07 0.23 -4.09
CA ASN A 135 -18.61 -1.10 -4.38
C ASN A 135 -19.35 -1.67 -3.17
N TYR A 136 -18.80 -1.52 -1.97
CA TYR A 136 -19.49 -1.90 -0.74
C TYR A 136 -20.82 -1.16 -0.57
N ILE A 137 -20.83 0.16 -0.76
CA ILE A 137 -22.07 0.97 -0.73
C ILE A 137 -23.07 0.50 -1.81
N ARG A 138 -22.58 0.16 -3.01
CA ARG A 138 -23.40 -0.34 -4.11
C ARG A 138 -24.04 -1.69 -3.77
N TYR A 139 -23.27 -2.64 -3.29
CA TYR A 139 -23.77 -3.98 -2.93
C TYR A 139 -24.76 -3.93 -1.76
N THR A 140 -24.50 -3.10 -0.76
CA THR A 140 -25.40 -2.92 0.39
C THR A 140 -26.73 -2.27 -0.01
N LYS A 141 -26.71 -1.27 -0.91
CA LYS A 141 -27.93 -0.70 -1.50
C LYS A 141 -28.70 -1.70 -2.37
N MET A 142 -28.01 -2.50 -3.19
CA MET A 142 -28.64 -3.57 -3.98
C MET A 142 -29.32 -4.61 -3.10
N LEU A 143 -28.69 -4.99 -1.97
CA LEU A 143 -29.28 -5.92 -1.01
C LEU A 143 -30.57 -5.37 -0.39
N LEU A 144 -30.58 -4.08 -0.03
CA LEU A 144 -31.79 -3.41 0.46
C LEU A 144 -32.89 -3.40 -0.61
N ALA A 145 -32.56 -3.00 -1.83
CA ALA A 145 -33.51 -2.96 -2.95
C ALA A 145 -34.10 -4.34 -3.24
N PHE A 146 -33.28 -5.40 -3.25
CA PHE A 146 -33.72 -6.77 -3.42
C PHE A 146 -34.69 -7.20 -2.31
N LYS A 147 -34.38 -6.87 -1.05
CA LYS A 147 -35.26 -7.16 0.08
C LYS A 147 -36.60 -6.42 -0.03
N GLU A 148 -36.58 -5.14 -0.41
CA GLU A 148 -37.79 -4.32 -0.53
C GLU A 148 -38.68 -4.76 -1.70
N GLN A 149 -38.09 -5.17 -2.82
CA GLN A 149 -38.84 -5.72 -3.96
C GLN A 149 -39.44 -7.09 -3.67
N THR A 150 -38.67 -8.00 -3.06
CA THR A 150 -39.11 -9.37 -2.80
C THR A 150 -39.96 -9.51 -1.53
N LYS A 151 -39.91 -8.51 -0.63
CA LYS A 151 -40.57 -8.50 0.69
C LYS A 151 -40.26 -9.74 1.54
N LEU A 152 -39.11 -10.38 1.28
CA LEU A 152 -38.69 -11.57 2.00
C LEU A 152 -38.13 -11.22 3.38
N SER A 153 -38.31 -12.14 4.34
CA SER A 153 -37.62 -12.06 5.62
C SER A 153 -36.12 -12.30 5.44
N GLU A 154 -35.31 -11.82 6.37
CA GLU A 154 -33.85 -11.86 6.33
C GLU A 154 -33.31 -13.29 6.15
N SER A 155 -33.98 -14.27 6.79
CA SER A 155 -33.65 -15.69 6.65
C SER A 155 -33.91 -16.22 5.22
N LYS A 156 -35.03 -15.80 4.60
CA LYS A 156 -35.35 -16.18 3.22
C LYS A 156 -34.43 -15.48 2.22
N VAL A 157 -34.05 -14.23 2.46
CA VAL A 157 -33.05 -13.51 1.65
C VAL A 157 -31.70 -14.22 1.72
N SER A 158 -31.23 -14.55 2.92
CA SER A 158 -29.98 -15.30 3.12
C SER A 158 -29.98 -16.63 2.36
N LYS A 159 -31.10 -17.39 2.43
CA LYS A 159 -31.26 -18.65 1.70
C LYS A 159 -31.30 -18.45 0.17
N ALA A 160 -31.94 -17.39 -0.30
CA ALA A 160 -32.02 -17.05 -1.72
C ALA A 160 -30.66 -16.61 -2.28
N LEU A 161 -29.84 -15.91 -1.50
CA LEU A 161 -28.48 -15.54 -1.91
C LEU A 161 -27.54 -16.75 -1.95
N LYS A 162 -27.75 -17.73 -1.08
CA LYS A 162 -26.97 -18.97 -1.07
C LYS A 162 -27.05 -19.75 -2.38
N SER A 163 -28.18 -19.69 -3.12
CA SER A 163 -28.29 -20.35 -4.43
C SER A 163 -27.43 -19.71 -5.52
N TYR A 164 -26.89 -18.51 -5.27
CA TYR A 164 -25.96 -17.81 -6.15
C TYR A 164 -24.53 -17.78 -5.58
N GLU A 165 -24.21 -18.70 -4.67
CA GLU A 165 -22.89 -18.78 -3.99
C GLU A 165 -22.55 -17.56 -3.13
N VAL A 166 -23.56 -16.77 -2.74
CA VAL A 166 -23.39 -15.60 -1.87
C VAL A 166 -23.80 -15.97 -0.45
N GLU A 167 -22.81 -16.24 0.41
CA GLU A 167 -23.03 -16.57 1.82
C GLU A 167 -23.12 -15.32 2.70
N VAL A 168 -24.33 -15.04 3.22
CA VAL A 168 -24.55 -13.93 4.16
C VAL A 168 -25.47 -14.41 5.28
N ALA A 169 -25.05 -14.24 6.53
CA ALA A 169 -25.88 -14.60 7.67
C ALA A 169 -27.15 -13.70 7.75
N PRO A 170 -28.32 -14.23 8.17
CA PRO A 170 -29.56 -13.45 8.27
C PRO A 170 -29.41 -12.19 9.14
N ALA A 171 -28.67 -12.28 10.25
CA ALA A 171 -28.38 -11.12 11.12
C ALA A 171 -27.62 -10.01 10.37
N THR A 172 -26.66 -10.39 9.53
CA THR A 172 -25.87 -9.46 8.70
C THR A 172 -26.76 -8.74 7.69
N VAL A 173 -27.71 -9.44 7.06
CA VAL A 173 -28.71 -8.80 6.16
C VAL A 173 -29.49 -7.72 6.91
N GLY A 174 -29.96 -8.03 8.13
CA GLY A 174 -30.72 -7.09 8.96
C GLY A 174 -29.89 -5.88 9.44
N ILE A 175 -28.62 -6.07 9.75
CA ILE A 175 -27.69 -4.97 10.10
C ILE A 175 -27.49 -4.05 8.90
N ILE A 176 -27.11 -4.61 7.75
CA ILE A 176 -26.86 -3.85 6.52
C ILE A 176 -28.10 -3.05 6.12
N CYS A 177 -29.28 -3.67 6.10
CA CYS A 177 -30.51 -2.99 5.69
C CYS A 177 -30.87 -1.83 6.63
N ARG A 178 -30.66 -1.98 7.95
CA ARG A 178 -30.89 -0.89 8.92
C ARG A 178 -29.92 0.26 8.72
N GLU A 179 -28.65 -0.05 8.52
CA GLU A 179 -27.59 0.93 8.32
C GLU A 179 -27.81 1.74 7.04
N VAL A 180 -28.13 1.07 5.93
CA VAL A 180 -28.45 1.75 4.67
C VAL A 180 -29.67 2.65 4.83
N ARG A 181 -30.75 2.19 5.48
CA ARG A 181 -31.96 3.00 5.71
C ARG A 181 -31.70 4.25 6.53
N LYS A 182 -30.86 4.17 7.57
CA LYS A 182 -30.49 5.33 8.40
C LYS A 182 -29.78 6.42 7.58
N ASN A 183 -29.08 6.03 6.52
CA ASN A 183 -28.27 6.90 5.68
C ASN A 183 -28.96 7.27 4.35
N LEU A 184 -30.20 6.84 4.12
CA LEU A 184 -30.99 7.30 2.97
C LEU A 184 -31.51 8.72 3.25
N PRO A 185 -31.49 9.62 2.25
CA PRO A 185 -32.16 10.90 2.38
C PRO A 185 -33.66 10.66 2.65
N PRO A 186 -34.32 11.51 3.45
CA PRO A 186 -35.76 11.39 3.67
C PRO A 186 -36.46 11.46 2.31
N THR A 187 -37.21 10.41 1.99
CA THR A 187 -38.11 10.40 0.85
C THR A 187 -39.16 11.48 1.09
N ASN A 188 -39.05 12.60 0.37
CA ASN A 188 -40.17 13.52 0.18
C ASN A 188 -41.22 12.76 -0.64
N ILE A 189 -42.25 12.30 0.05
CA ILE A 189 -43.50 11.80 -0.55
C ILE A 189 -44.31 13.01 -0.98
#